data_AF-A0A7M3I216-F1
#
_entry.id   AF-A0A7M3I216-F1
#
_cell.length_a   1.000
_cell.length_b   1.000
_cell.length_c   1.000
_cell.angle_alpha   90.00
_cell.angle_beta   90.00
_cell.angle_gamma   90.00
#
_symmetry.space_group_name_H-M   'P 1'
#
loop_
_entity.id
_entity.type
_entity.pdbx_description
1 polymer ?
#
loop_
_entity_poly.entity_id
_entity_poly.type
_entity_poly.pdbx_seq_one_letter_code
_entity_poly.pdbx_strand_id
1 'polypeptide(L)'
;MNLYLDNSNLPTLDPNIAAQVKTDRENGVDVKQVVRGYYPDQHMHLANHGLPDDALLNMYDVFQKATDVETKTVHYRHNPQIDKARYHLDGLDWGMAQARRFGTTYGRNVIDIDLFPGNPGGTTSMLHYVDRNDNTAVTDIWDWRGFKSATRYYQTTGNVSNIIFYTPTGDIAARASFMWQHLEGKPNTEWPLVQTSLEVLDYDGEHLWFESEMHAWEYFVQHEQQKRNAALR
;
A
#
# COMPACT_ATOMS: atom_id res chain seq x y z
N MET A 1 -19.29 -15.64 6.50
CA MET A 1 -18.00 -14.96 6.70
C MET A 1 -17.81 -14.50 8.15
N ASN A 2 -16.96 -15.15 8.97
CA ASN A 2 -16.49 -14.59 10.24
C ASN A 2 -15.24 -13.73 10.00
N LEU A 3 -15.07 -12.68 10.80
CA LEU A 3 -13.98 -11.71 10.67
C LEU A 3 -13.07 -11.78 11.89
N TYR A 4 -11.81 -12.17 11.68
CA TYR A 4 -10.77 -12.16 12.70
C TYR A 4 -9.97 -10.88 12.61
N LEU A 5 -10.14 -9.96 13.57
CA LEU A 5 -9.45 -8.67 13.57
C LEU A 5 -7.98 -8.85 13.97
N ASP A 6 -7.08 -8.49 13.07
CA ASP A 6 -5.65 -8.44 13.30
C ASP A 6 -5.22 -7.00 13.62
N ASN A 7 -4.97 -6.77 14.91
CA ASN A 7 -4.51 -5.48 15.44
C ASN A 7 -2.98 -5.38 15.53
N SER A 8 -2.23 -6.37 15.05
CA SER A 8 -0.76 -6.37 15.10
C SER A 8 -0.14 -5.31 14.19
N ASN A 9 -0.87 -4.92 13.14
CA ASN A 9 -0.41 -3.98 12.12
C ASN A 9 0.94 -4.39 11.52
N LEU A 10 1.11 -5.67 11.21
CA LEU A 10 2.31 -6.24 10.61
C LEU A 10 2.14 -6.44 9.10
N PRO A 11 3.18 -6.16 8.28
CA PRO A 11 3.17 -6.52 6.86
C PRO A 11 3.07 -8.04 6.66
N THR A 12 3.55 -8.84 7.61
CA THR A 12 3.57 -10.30 7.54
C THR A 12 2.36 -10.97 8.18
N LEU A 13 1.36 -10.21 8.64
CA LEU A 13 0.20 -10.70 9.41
C LEU A 13 0.55 -11.22 10.81
N ASP A 14 -0.41 -11.21 11.74
CA ASP A 14 -0.29 -11.91 13.01
C ASP A 14 -0.35 -13.44 12.77
N PRO A 15 0.70 -14.20 13.14
CA PRO A 15 0.77 -15.63 12.87
C PRO A 15 -0.25 -16.45 13.66
N ASN A 16 -0.67 -16.01 14.85
CA ASN A 16 -1.66 -16.72 15.66
C ASN A 16 -3.05 -16.59 15.03
N ILE A 17 -3.38 -15.40 14.56
CA ILE A 17 -4.65 -15.14 13.87
C ILE A 17 -4.67 -15.88 12.53
N ALA A 18 -3.57 -15.84 11.78
CA ALA A 18 -3.44 -16.55 10.51
C ALA A 18 -3.62 -18.08 10.70
N ALA A 19 -3.03 -18.66 11.75
CA ALA A 19 -3.21 -20.06 12.09
C ALA A 19 -4.67 -20.40 12.43
N GLN A 20 -5.35 -19.55 13.20
CA GLN A 20 -6.77 -19.74 13.53
C GLN A 20 -7.65 -19.68 12.27
N VAL A 21 -7.44 -18.66 11.43
CA VAL A 21 -8.16 -18.51 10.14
C VAL A 21 -7.96 -19.74 9.27
N LYS A 22 -6.73 -20.26 9.18
CA LYS A 22 -6.45 -21.49 8.45
C LYS A 22 -7.23 -22.69 8.99
N THR A 23 -7.17 -22.94 10.29
CA THR A 23 -7.88 -24.06 10.94
C THR A 23 -9.40 -23.97 10.73
N ASP A 24 -9.98 -22.78 10.88
CA ASP A 24 -11.42 -22.58 10.67
C ASP A 24 -11.84 -22.85 9.21
N ARG A 25 -11.03 -22.40 8.24
CA ARG A 25 -11.28 -22.67 6.82
C ARG A 25 -11.15 -24.14 6.47
N GLU A 26 -10.16 -24.83 7.04
CA GLU A 26 -10.00 -26.30 6.90
C GLU A 26 -11.23 -27.06 7.45
N ASN A 27 -11.91 -26.50 8.45
CA ASN A 27 -13.16 -27.01 8.99
C ASN A 27 -14.41 -26.56 8.21
N GLY A 28 -14.25 -25.93 7.04
CA GLY A 28 -15.34 -25.48 6.18
C GLY A 28 -16.03 -24.20 6.64
N VAL A 29 -15.44 -23.44 7.58
CA VAL A 29 -15.99 -22.16 8.01
C VAL A 29 -15.47 -21.05 7.10
N ASP A 30 -16.38 -20.29 6.51
CA ASP A 30 -16.04 -19.10 5.75
C ASP A 30 -15.57 -17.99 6.69
N VAL A 31 -14.25 -17.77 6.75
CA VAL A 31 -13.59 -16.79 7.62
C VAL A 31 -12.46 -16.03 6.89
N LYS A 32 -12.20 -14.79 7.34
CA LYS A 32 -11.12 -13.93 6.86
C LYS A 32 -10.33 -13.28 8.01
N GLN A 33 -9.04 -13.07 7.81
CA GLN A 33 -8.20 -12.18 8.63
C GLN A 33 -8.38 -10.75 8.15
N VAL A 34 -8.71 -9.84 9.05
CA VAL A 34 -9.00 -8.45 8.73
C VAL A 34 -7.89 -7.56 9.26
N VAL A 35 -7.29 -6.77 8.37
CA VAL A 35 -6.10 -5.96 8.68
C VAL A 35 -6.33 -4.49 8.32
N ARG A 36 -5.69 -3.61 9.08
CA ARG A 36 -5.76 -2.17 8.89
C ARG A 36 -4.66 -1.61 7.98
N GLY A 37 -3.42 -2.04 8.20
CA GLY A 37 -2.25 -1.34 7.66
C GLY A 37 -2.12 -1.41 6.15
N TYR A 38 -1.68 -0.31 5.54
CA TYR A 38 -1.33 -0.25 4.11
C TYR A 38 0.06 -0.84 3.87
N TYR A 39 0.10 -2.05 3.32
CA TYR A 39 1.33 -2.77 2.98
C TYR A 39 1.23 -3.33 1.55
N PRO A 40 1.96 -2.75 0.57
CA PRO A 40 1.89 -3.18 -0.84
C PRO A 40 2.35 -4.62 -1.09
N ASP A 41 3.07 -5.22 -0.15
CA ASP A 41 3.56 -6.60 -0.19
C ASP A 41 2.76 -7.57 0.69
N GLN A 42 1.68 -7.15 1.34
CA GLN A 42 1.00 -7.99 2.34
C GLN A 42 0.52 -9.34 1.78
N HIS A 43 -0.03 -9.32 0.56
CA HIS A 43 -0.50 -10.51 -0.13
C HIS A 43 0.61 -11.52 -0.43
N MET A 44 1.86 -11.07 -0.59
CA MET A 44 3.02 -11.94 -0.79
C MET A 44 3.24 -12.86 0.41
N HIS A 45 2.89 -12.42 1.62
CA HIS A 45 3.16 -13.15 2.86
C HIS A 45 2.10 -14.20 3.22
N LEU A 46 0.93 -14.20 2.56
CA LEU A 46 -0.17 -15.15 2.85
C LEU A 46 0.25 -16.61 2.67
N ALA A 47 1.07 -16.89 1.64
CA ALA A 47 1.57 -18.22 1.36
C ALA A 47 2.44 -18.78 2.50
N ASN A 48 3.16 -17.92 3.24
CA ASN A 48 3.96 -18.34 4.39
C ASN A 48 3.10 -18.89 5.54
N HIS A 49 1.82 -18.51 5.58
CA HIS A 49 0.83 -19.00 6.54
C HIS A 49 -0.05 -20.10 5.98
N GLY A 50 0.15 -20.49 4.71
CA GLY A 50 -0.73 -21.44 4.00
C GLY A 50 -2.14 -20.91 3.80
N LEU A 51 -2.30 -19.59 3.72
CA LEU A 51 -3.57 -18.93 3.46
C LEU A 51 -3.70 -18.59 1.96
N PRO A 52 -4.89 -18.79 1.35
CA PRO A 52 -5.19 -18.27 0.02
C PRO A 52 -5.41 -16.74 0.07
N ASP A 53 -5.35 -16.10 -1.11
CA ASP A 53 -5.51 -14.64 -1.24
C ASP A 53 -6.84 -14.13 -0.64
N ASP A 54 -7.92 -14.86 -0.89
CA ASP A 54 -9.26 -14.53 -0.43
C ASP A 54 -9.47 -14.68 1.10
N ALA A 55 -8.49 -15.22 1.83
CA ALA A 55 -8.52 -15.28 3.29
C ALA A 55 -8.15 -13.94 3.95
N LEU A 56 -7.65 -12.96 3.19
CA LEU A 56 -7.34 -11.62 3.68
C LEU A 56 -8.48 -10.64 3.36
N LEU A 57 -8.73 -9.71 4.28
CA LEU A 57 -9.57 -8.54 4.07
C LEU A 57 -8.82 -7.31 4.59
N ASN A 58 -8.12 -6.60 3.71
CA ASN A 58 -7.46 -5.35 4.06
C ASN A 58 -8.40 -4.16 3.84
N MET A 59 -8.44 -3.23 4.79
CA MET A 59 -9.19 -1.97 4.68
C MET A 59 -8.83 -1.18 3.41
N TYR A 60 -7.55 -1.00 3.11
CA TYR A 60 -7.08 -0.30 1.93
C TYR A 60 -7.39 -1.05 0.63
N ASP A 61 -7.39 -2.39 0.61
CA ASP A 61 -7.83 -3.13 -0.57
C ASP A 61 -9.30 -2.87 -0.87
N VAL A 62 -10.15 -2.82 0.16
CA VAL A 62 -11.56 -2.50 -0.01
C VAL A 62 -11.72 -1.08 -0.55
N PHE A 63 -11.04 -0.09 0.04
CA PHE A 63 -11.09 1.29 -0.45
C PHE A 63 -10.53 1.44 -1.87
N GLN A 64 -9.49 0.69 -2.22
CA GLN A 64 -8.89 0.67 -3.56
C GLN A 64 -9.64 -0.23 -4.55
N LYS A 65 -10.70 -0.93 -4.14
CA LYS A 65 -11.39 -1.92 -4.99
C LYS A 65 -10.42 -3.00 -5.53
N ALA A 66 -9.49 -3.39 -4.67
CA ALA A 66 -8.40 -4.33 -4.92
C ALA A 66 -8.57 -5.65 -4.15
N THR A 67 -9.80 -6.03 -3.79
CA THR A 67 -10.06 -7.30 -3.07
C THR A 67 -9.99 -8.54 -3.95
N ASP A 68 -10.01 -8.37 -5.27
CA ASP A 68 -9.93 -9.44 -6.27
C ASP A 68 -9.04 -8.97 -7.43
N VAL A 69 -7.72 -9.13 -7.25
CA VAL A 69 -6.71 -8.69 -8.22
C VAL A 69 -5.90 -9.89 -8.67
N GLU A 70 -5.96 -10.19 -9.97
CA GLU A 70 -5.06 -11.16 -10.57
C GLU A 70 -3.61 -10.66 -10.47
N THR A 71 -2.77 -11.47 -9.82
CA THR A 71 -1.34 -11.15 -9.65
C THR A 71 -0.62 -11.20 -10.98
N LYS A 72 0.07 -10.12 -11.34
CA LYS A 72 0.98 -10.06 -12.48
C LYS A 72 2.32 -9.41 -12.10
N THR A 73 3.41 -9.96 -12.62
CA THR A 73 4.73 -9.37 -12.42
C THR A 73 4.92 -8.11 -13.27
N VAL A 74 5.25 -6.99 -12.64
CA VAL A 74 5.69 -5.76 -13.34
C VAL A 74 7.19 -5.55 -13.16
N HIS A 75 7.97 -6.09 -14.09
CA HIS A 75 9.41 -5.93 -14.09
C HIS A 75 9.81 -4.47 -14.38
N TYR A 76 10.81 -3.90 -13.69
CA TYR A 76 11.17 -2.48 -13.84
C TYR A 76 11.50 -2.08 -15.28
N ARG A 77 12.16 -2.96 -16.05
CA ARG A 77 12.44 -2.76 -17.49
C ARG A 77 11.19 -2.56 -18.35
N HIS A 78 10.05 -3.07 -17.91
CA HIS A 78 8.77 -2.99 -18.62
C HIS A 78 7.77 -2.06 -17.93
N ASN A 79 8.11 -1.48 -16.77
CA ASN A 79 7.22 -0.66 -15.98
C ASN A 79 6.71 0.55 -16.78
N PRO A 80 5.39 0.73 -16.98
CA PRO A 80 4.85 1.76 -17.86
C PRO A 80 5.08 3.20 -17.36
N GLN A 81 5.37 3.40 -16.07
CA GLN A 81 5.63 4.74 -15.51
C GLN A 81 7.02 5.29 -15.84
N ILE A 82 7.91 4.44 -16.39
CA ILE A 82 9.26 4.86 -16.79
C ILE A 82 9.31 5.07 -18.30
N ASP A 83 9.60 6.30 -18.71
CA ASP A 83 9.83 6.67 -20.11
C ASP A 83 11.21 6.19 -20.59
N LYS A 84 11.23 5.05 -21.28
CA LYS A 84 12.47 4.43 -21.80
C LYS A 84 13.06 5.15 -23.01
N ALA A 85 12.33 6.08 -23.64
CA ALA A 85 12.91 6.94 -24.67
C ALA A 85 13.77 8.04 -24.06
N ARG A 86 13.46 8.45 -22.81
CA ARG A 86 14.17 9.50 -22.07
C ARG A 86 15.22 8.96 -21.10
N TYR A 87 15.01 7.77 -20.56
CA TYR A 87 15.85 7.21 -19.51
C TYR A 87 16.46 5.86 -19.89
N HIS A 88 17.74 5.70 -19.58
CA HIS A 88 18.44 4.43 -19.59
C HIS A 88 18.23 3.71 -18.25
N LEU A 89 18.04 2.40 -18.29
CA LEU A 89 17.76 1.58 -17.11
C LEU A 89 18.96 0.70 -16.75
N ASP A 90 19.47 0.89 -15.55
CA ASP A 90 20.58 0.13 -14.99
C ASP A 90 20.10 -0.73 -13.83
N GLY A 91 20.31 -2.05 -13.90
CA GLY A 91 20.15 -2.90 -12.73
C GLY A 91 21.42 -2.80 -11.88
N LEU A 92 21.27 -2.50 -10.59
CA LEU A 92 22.40 -2.39 -9.68
C LEU A 92 22.65 -3.72 -8.95
N ASP A 93 21.58 -4.29 -8.39
CA ASP A 93 21.61 -5.60 -7.73
C ASP A 93 20.22 -6.29 -7.78
N TRP A 94 19.98 -7.24 -6.86
CA TRP A 94 18.74 -8.00 -6.78
C TRP A 94 17.55 -7.21 -6.19
N GLY A 95 17.83 -6.16 -5.42
CA GLY A 95 16.83 -5.33 -4.74
C GLY A 95 16.70 -3.92 -5.33
N MET A 96 17.62 -3.51 -6.20
CA MET A 96 17.68 -2.12 -6.68
C MET A 96 18.04 -2.00 -8.17
N ALA A 97 17.40 -1.02 -8.81
CA ALA A 97 17.73 -0.53 -10.15
C ALA A 97 17.64 1.00 -10.19
N GLN A 98 18.06 1.60 -11.31
CA GLN A 98 18.04 3.04 -11.50
C GLN A 98 17.63 3.43 -12.93
N ALA A 99 17.03 4.61 -13.06
CA ALA A 99 16.79 5.26 -14.34
C ALA A 99 17.63 6.53 -14.48
N ARG A 100 18.49 6.59 -15.51
CA ARG A 100 19.40 7.72 -15.77
C ARG A 100 19.03 8.45 -17.06
N ARG A 101 19.09 9.79 -17.07
CA ARG A 101 18.72 10.60 -18.25
C ARG A 101 19.80 10.60 -19.34
N PHE A 102 19.39 10.40 -20.60
CA PHE A 102 20.27 10.53 -21.77
C PHE A 102 20.73 11.98 -22.01
N GLY A 103 21.97 12.15 -22.51
CA GLY A 103 22.46 13.42 -23.06
C GLY A 103 23.18 14.36 -22.08
N THR A 104 23.38 13.97 -20.83
CA THR A 104 24.37 14.62 -19.94
C THR A 104 25.65 13.80 -19.97
N THR A 105 26.82 14.46 -20.04
CA THR A 105 28.17 13.84 -20.13
C THR A 105 28.44 12.80 -19.02
N TYR A 106 27.63 12.84 -17.96
CA TYR A 106 27.45 11.82 -16.93
C TYR A 106 25.93 11.70 -16.71
N GLY A 107 25.30 10.58 -17.06
CA GLY A 107 23.86 10.40 -16.94
C GLY A 107 23.41 10.60 -15.50
N ARG A 108 22.65 11.67 -15.20
CA ARG A 108 22.13 11.92 -13.86
C ARG A 108 21.02 10.91 -13.53
N ASN A 109 21.07 10.34 -12.33
CA ASN A 109 19.97 9.53 -11.79
C ASN A 109 18.73 10.39 -11.58
N VAL A 110 17.58 9.88 -11.99
CA VAL A 110 16.29 10.55 -11.86
C VAL A 110 15.25 9.70 -11.16
N ILE A 111 15.44 8.38 -11.12
CA ILE A 111 14.56 7.45 -10.44
C ILE A 111 15.41 6.37 -9.77
N ASP A 112 15.36 6.28 -8.45
CA ASP A 112 15.77 5.07 -7.74
C ASP A 112 14.60 4.08 -7.73
N ILE A 113 14.88 2.82 -8.07
CA ILE A 113 13.87 1.78 -8.27
C ILE A 113 14.12 0.69 -7.25
N ASP A 114 13.21 0.58 -6.28
CA ASP A 114 13.19 -0.54 -5.34
C ASP A 114 12.49 -1.72 -6.00
N LEU A 115 13.04 -2.91 -5.79
CA LEU A 115 12.53 -4.16 -6.30
C LEU A 115 12.03 -5.02 -5.14
N PHE A 116 10.91 -5.70 -5.32
CA PHE A 116 10.51 -6.69 -4.34
C PHE A 116 11.53 -7.83 -4.28
N PRO A 117 11.84 -8.35 -3.08
CA PRO A 117 12.71 -9.51 -2.94
C PRO A 117 12.05 -10.76 -3.53
N GLY A 118 12.84 -11.67 -4.10
CA GLY A 118 12.38 -12.98 -4.54
C GLY A 118 12.42 -13.19 -6.06
N ASN A 119 11.65 -14.18 -6.53
CA ASN A 119 11.66 -14.64 -7.92
C ASN A 119 10.22 -14.56 -8.49
N PRO A 120 9.99 -13.93 -9.66
CA PRO A 120 10.97 -13.37 -10.59
C PRO A 120 11.67 -12.11 -10.04
N GLY A 121 13.00 -12.10 -10.15
CA GLY A 121 13.79 -10.91 -9.80
C GLY A 121 13.42 -9.72 -10.68
N GLY A 122 13.57 -8.50 -10.15
CA GLY A 122 13.29 -7.28 -10.89
C GLY A 122 11.84 -6.80 -10.87
N THR A 123 10.97 -7.42 -10.07
CA THR A 123 9.59 -6.94 -9.85
C THR A 123 9.61 -5.59 -9.14
N THR A 124 8.96 -4.59 -9.72
CA THR A 124 8.97 -3.21 -9.18
C THR A 124 8.21 -3.13 -7.86
N SER A 125 8.82 -2.56 -6.84
CA SER A 125 8.19 -2.19 -5.56
C SER A 125 7.93 -0.68 -5.48
N MET A 126 8.97 0.14 -5.63
CA MET A 126 8.83 1.59 -5.55
C MET A 126 9.64 2.30 -6.64
N LEU A 127 9.14 3.44 -7.11
CA LEU A 127 9.85 4.37 -7.98
C LEU A 127 10.02 5.70 -7.25
N HIS A 128 11.23 6.01 -6.81
CA HIS A 128 11.58 7.23 -6.11
C HIS A 128 12.09 8.27 -7.11
N TYR A 129 11.28 9.29 -7.40
CA TYR A 129 11.66 10.38 -8.27
C TYR A 129 12.53 11.39 -7.51
N VAL A 130 13.79 11.50 -7.89
CA VAL A 130 14.79 12.31 -7.19
C VAL A 130 15.02 13.68 -7.84
N ASP A 131 15.09 14.72 -7.01
CA ASP A 131 15.37 16.09 -7.42
C ASP A 131 16.87 16.31 -7.72
N ARG A 132 17.26 17.55 -8.06
CA ARG A 132 18.65 17.86 -8.45
C ARG A 132 19.64 17.77 -7.29
N ASN A 133 19.14 17.73 -6.07
CA ASN A 133 19.88 17.65 -4.83
C ASN A 133 19.81 16.23 -4.25
N ASP A 134 19.35 15.25 -5.05
CA ASP A 134 19.18 13.85 -4.72
C ASP A 134 18.17 13.59 -3.59
N ASN A 135 17.23 14.52 -3.37
CA ASN A 135 16.09 14.30 -2.46
C ASN A 135 14.92 13.64 -3.22
N THR A 136 14.26 12.67 -2.58
CA THR A 136 13.01 12.10 -3.10
C THR A 136 11.88 13.11 -3.01
N ALA A 137 11.36 13.54 -4.16
CA ALA A 137 10.22 14.45 -4.24
C ALA A 137 8.88 13.70 -4.28
N VAL A 138 8.86 12.54 -4.95
CA VAL A 138 7.67 11.72 -5.17
C VAL A 138 8.08 10.25 -5.16
N THR A 139 7.25 9.39 -4.58
CA THR A 139 7.39 7.93 -4.69
C THR A 139 6.12 7.34 -5.26
N ASP A 140 6.23 6.64 -6.40
CA ASP A 140 5.17 5.74 -6.84
C ASP A 140 5.37 4.37 -6.19
N ILE A 141 4.31 3.87 -5.56
CA ILE A 141 4.29 2.62 -4.81
C ILE A 141 3.48 1.60 -5.60
N TRP A 142 4.09 0.45 -5.88
CA TRP A 142 3.49 -0.66 -6.59
C TRP A 142 3.05 -1.73 -5.62
N ASP A 143 1.85 -2.25 -5.84
CA ASP A 143 1.38 -3.46 -5.18
C ASP A 143 2.10 -4.68 -5.78
N TRP A 144 2.41 -5.67 -4.95
CA TRP A 144 3.00 -6.94 -5.38
C TRP A 144 2.18 -7.62 -6.47
N ARG A 145 0.85 -7.42 -6.48
CA ARG A 145 -0.08 -7.95 -7.48
C ARG A 145 0.02 -7.24 -8.84
N GLY A 146 0.82 -6.18 -8.96
CA GLY A 146 1.27 -5.64 -10.26
C GLY A 146 0.53 -4.40 -10.76
N PHE A 147 0.06 -3.54 -9.85
CA PHE A 147 -0.53 -2.25 -10.20
C PHE A 147 0.08 -1.12 -9.36
N LYS A 148 0.03 0.11 -9.87
CA LYS A 148 0.43 1.30 -9.10
C LYS A 148 -0.64 1.57 -8.06
N SER A 149 -0.33 1.29 -6.79
CA SER A 149 -1.26 1.34 -5.69
C SER A 149 -1.32 2.72 -5.04
N ALA A 150 -0.20 3.44 -4.97
CA ALA A 150 -0.21 4.80 -4.44
C ALA A 150 0.87 5.69 -5.04
N THR A 151 0.70 7.00 -4.86
CA THR A 151 1.74 8.01 -5.04
C THR A 151 1.86 8.79 -3.75
N ARG A 152 3.08 8.83 -3.20
CA ARG A 152 3.44 9.58 -2.00
C ARG A 152 4.22 10.83 -2.40
N TYR A 153 3.79 11.98 -1.90
CA TYR A 153 4.46 13.26 -2.10
C TYR A 153 5.21 13.66 -0.84
N TYR A 154 6.36 14.30 -1.02
CA TYR A 154 7.21 14.75 0.07
C TYR A 154 7.28 16.27 0.11
N GLN A 155 7.35 16.81 1.32
CA GLN A 155 7.70 18.20 1.60
C GLN A 155 9.19 18.41 1.27
N THR A 156 9.60 19.66 1.09
CA THR A 156 11.01 20.02 0.87
C THR A 156 11.95 19.58 2.01
N THR A 157 11.40 19.30 3.18
CA THR A 157 12.11 18.78 4.36
C THR A 157 12.26 17.25 4.35
N GLY A 158 11.76 16.55 3.33
CA GLY A 158 11.78 15.09 3.20
C GLY A 158 10.64 14.36 3.93
N ASN A 159 9.75 15.08 4.61
CA ASN A 159 8.60 14.50 5.30
C ASN A 159 7.44 14.24 4.35
N VAL A 160 6.58 13.27 4.66
CA VAL A 160 5.39 13.01 3.83
C VAL A 160 4.43 14.21 3.89
N SER A 161 3.92 14.60 2.73
CA SER A 161 2.87 15.62 2.60
C SER A 161 1.51 14.96 2.48
N ASN A 162 1.36 14.11 1.46
CA ASN A 162 0.11 13.43 1.16
C ASN A 162 0.37 12.13 0.38
N ILE A 163 -0.61 11.23 0.44
CA ILE A 163 -0.63 9.99 -0.34
C ILE A 163 -1.92 9.97 -1.14
N ILE A 164 -1.83 9.65 -2.43
CA ILE A 164 -2.97 9.35 -3.28
C ILE A 164 -2.96 7.84 -3.51
N PHE A 165 -4.06 7.17 -3.19
CA PHE A 165 -4.26 5.75 -3.43
C PHE A 165 -5.07 5.55 -4.70
N TYR A 166 -4.76 4.51 -5.46
CA TYR A 166 -5.38 4.21 -6.75
C TYR A 166 -6.05 2.85 -6.76
N THR A 167 -7.11 2.73 -7.56
CA THR A 167 -7.67 1.44 -7.92
C THR A 167 -6.70 0.65 -8.83
N PRO A 168 -6.86 -0.67 -8.99
CA PRO A 168 -6.08 -1.44 -9.96
C PRO A 168 -6.20 -0.93 -11.41
N THR A 169 -7.28 -0.21 -11.74
CA THR A 169 -7.49 0.45 -13.04
C THR A 169 -6.78 1.80 -13.17
N GLY A 170 -6.28 2.36 -12.07
CA GLY A 170 -5.56 3.64 -12.02
C GLY A 170 -6.41 4.85 -11.66
N ASP A 171 -7.68 4.66 -11.30
CA ASP A 171 -8.55 5.73 -10.82
C ASP A 171 -8.18 6.10 -9.38
N ILE A 172 -8.42 7.34 -8.96
CA ILE A 172 -8.17 7.73 -7.57
C ILE A 172 -9.22 7.04 -6.69
N ALA A 173 -8.75 6.33 -5.67
CA ALA A 173 -9.59 5.63 -4.70
C ALA A 173 -9.70 6.41 -3.37
N ALA A 174 -8.57 6.90 -2.88
CA ALA A 174 -8.50 7.61 -1.61
C ALA A 174 -7.35 8.63 -1.58
N ARG A 175 -7.40 9.55 -0.62
CA ARG A 175 -6.34 10.53 -0.36
C ARG A 175 -6.09 10.66 1.14
N ALA A 176 -4.83 10.62 1.56
CA ALA A 176 -4.43 10.89 2.93
C ALA A 176 -3.54 12.14 2.97
N SER A 177 -3.78 13.01 3.96
CA SER A 177 -2.93 14.18 4.21
C SER A 177 -2.22 14.06 5.55
N PHE A 178 -0.99 14.57 5.61
CA PHE A 178 -0.14 14.51 6.78
C PHE A 178 0.27 15.92 7.21
N MET A 179 0.13 16.23 8.49
CA MET A 179 0.52 17.54 9.04
C MET A 179 1.21 17.37 10.38
N TRP A 180 2.06 18.34 10.71
CA TRP A 180 2.63 18.48 12.03
C TRP A 180 1.55 18.93 13.00
N GLN A 181 1.32 18.14 14.05
CA GLN A 181 0.35 18.49 15.09
C GLN A 181 0.94 18.26 16.47
N HIS A 182 0.51 19.09 17.42
CA HIS A 182 0.76 18.84 18.83
C HIS A 182 -0.23 17.78 19.33
N LEU A 183 0.29 16.75 20.00
CA LEU A 183 -0.55 15.71 20.59
C LEU A 183 -0.84 16.04 22.05
N GLU A 184 -2.09 15.83 22.47
CA GLU A 184 -2.46 15.99 23.88
C GLU A 184 -1.61 15.08 24.77
N GLY A 185 -1.12 15.62 25.89
CA GLY A 185 -0.22 14.92 26.80
C GLY A 185 1.25 14.85 26.36
N LYS A 186 1.62 15.42 25.20
CA LYS A 186 3.01 15.59 24.78
C LYS A 186 3.57 16.98 25.14
N PRO A 187 4.90 17.14 25.28
CA PRO A 187 5.50 18.46 25.46
C PRO A 187 5.36 19.34 24.20
N ASN A 188 5.28 20.66 24.36
CA ASN A 188 5.20 21.63 23.25
C ASN A 188 6.40 21.61 22.27
N THR A 189 7.45 20.85 22.58
CA THR A 189 8.61 20.61 21.72
C THR A 189 8.44 19.39 20.81
N GLU A 190 7.39 18.61 20.99
CA GLU A 190 7.09 17.39 20.23
C GLU A 190 5.91 17.64 19.31
N TRP A 191 6.22 17.78 18.02
CA TRP A 191 5.24 17.88 16.95
C TRP A 191 5.52 16.71 16.02
N PRO A 192 4.87 15.55 16.20
CA PRO A 192 4.97 14.48 15.22
C PRO A 192 4.18 14.83 13.96
N LEU A 193 4.62 14.26 12.85
CA LEU A 193 3.83 14.24 11.62
C LEU A 193 2.76 13.17 11.78
N VAL A 194 1.49 13.57 11.66
CA VAL A 194 0.34 12.67 11.81
C VAL A 194 -0.54 12.71 10.58
N GLN A 195 -1.21 11.59 10.27
CA GLN A 195 -2.25 11.57 9.26
C GLN A 195 -3.48 12.31 9.80
N THR A 196 -3.83 13.41 9.17
CA THR A 196 -4.91 14.32 9.62
C THR A 196 -6.21 14.14 8.85
N SER A 197 -6.16 13.36 7.77
CA SER A 197 -7.33 13.05 6.97
C SER A 197 -7.14 11.75 6.19
N LEU A 198 -8.25 11.07 5.94
CA LEU A 198 -8.41 10.06 4.91
C LEU A 198 -9.73 10.31 4.17
N GLU A 199 -9.65 10.72 2.92
CA GLU A 199 -10.78 10.82 1.99
C GLU A 199 -10.88 9.51 1.22
N VAL A 200 -12.02 8.84 1.27
CA VAL A 200 -12.32 7.65 0.45
C VAL A 200 -13.41 8.02 -0.53
N LEU A 201 -13.10 8.02 -1.82
CA LEU A 201 -13.98 8.60 -2.84
C LEU A 201 -15.23 7.76 -3.13
N ASP A 202 -15.14 6.44 -2.93
CA ASP A 202 -16.24 5.51 -3.12
C ASP A 202 -16.03 4.25 -2.27
N TYR A 203 -16.80 4.14 -1.20
CA TYR A 203 -16.98 2.91 -0.43
C TYR A 203 -18.47 2.54 -0.44
N ASP A 204 -18.81 1.50 -1.19
CA ASP A 204 -20.19 1.07 -1.47
C ASP A 204 -21.14 2.17 -1.98
N GLY A 205 -20.62 3.11 -2.78
CA GLY A 205 -21.37 4.22 -3.33
C GLY A 205 -21.36 5.49 -2.48
N GLU A 206 -20.69 5.49 -1.32
CA GLU A 206 -20.55 6.66 -0.47
C GLU A 206 -19.14 7.27 -0.56
N HIS A 207 -19.09 8.60 -0.59
CA HIS A 207 -17.86 9.36 -0.42
C HIS A 207 -17.70 9.69 1.06
N LEU A 208 -16.63 9.19 1.68
CA LEU A 208 -16.38 9.30 3.11
C LEU A 208 -15.12 10.13 3.41
N TRP A 209 -15.17 10.86 4.52
CA TRP A 209 -14.04 11.62 5.05
C TRP A 209 -13.81 11.25 6.51
N PHE A 210 -12.59 10.87 6.84
CA PHE A 210 -12.16 10.52 8.19
C PHE A 210 -11.08 11.48 8.67
N GLU A 211 -11.11 11.84 9.94
CA GLU A 211 -10.08 12.70 10.57
C GLU A 211 -8.81 11.95 10.98
N SER A 212 -8.83 10.61 10.91
CA SER A 212 -7.66 9.77 11.16
C SER A 212 -7.82 8.40 10.49
N GLU A 213 -6.71 7.68 10.31
CA GLU A 213 -6.74 6.27 9.89
C GLU A 213 -7.48 5.38 10.90
N MET A 214 -7.42 5.70 12.20
CA MET A 214 -8.12 4.92 13.22
C MET A 214 -9.63 5.04 13.10
N HIS A 215 -10.15 6.26 12.85
CA HIS A 215 -11.59 6.45 12.65
C HIS A 215 -12.07 5.75 11.37
N ALA A 216 -11.26 5.75 10.32
CA ALA A 216 -11.55 4.97 9.11
C ALA A 216 -11.61 3.46 9.40
N TRP A 217 -10.67 2.95 10.21
CA TRP A 217 -10.63 1.54 10.63
C TRP A 217 -11.84 1.12 11.46
N GLU A 218 -12.22 1.93 12.44
CA GLU A 218 -13.41 1.66 13.28
C GLU A 218 -14.68 1.63 12.44
N TYR A 219 -14.85 2.61 11.54
CA TYR A 219 -15.97 2.65 10.59
C TYR A 219 -15.96 1.42 9.69
N PHE A 220 -14.81 1.09 9.08
CA PHE A 220 -14.65 -0.06 8.19
C PHE A 220 -15.04 -1.37 8.87
N VAL A 221 -14.51 -1.65 10.06
CA VAL A 221 -14.83 -2.86 10.82
C VAL A 221 -16.32 -2.94 11.13
N GLN A 222 -16.92 -1.84 11.59
CA GLN A 222 -18.35 -1.78 11.88
C GLN A 222 -19.18 -2.05 10.63
N HIS A 223 -18.83 -1.43 9.50
CA HIS A 223 -19.55 -1.55 8.24
C HIS A 223 -19.48 -2.97 7.66
N GLU A 224 -18.29 -3.59 7.64
CA GLU A 224 -18.13 -4.98 7.17
C GLU A 224 -18.85 -5.99 8.08
N GLN A 225 -18.87 -5.76 9.39
CA GLN A 225 -19.67 -6.58 10.31
C GLN A 225 -21.18 -6.43 10.06
N GLN A 226 -21.66 -5.23 9.74
CA GLN A 226 -23.06 -5.00 9.41
C GLN A 226 -23.47 -5.70 8.11
N LYS A 227 -22.65 -5.60 7.05
CA LYS A 227 -22.87 -6.33 5.78
C LYS A 227 -23.00 -7.82 6.01
N ARG A 228 -22.09 -8.41 6.78
CA ARG A 228 -22.14 -9.82 7.17
C ARG A 228 -23.46 -10.16 7.84
N ASN A 229 -23.87 -9.38 8.84
CA ASN A 229 -25.09 -9.65 9.60
C ASN A 229 -26.36 -9.51 8.74
N ALA A 230 -26.35 -8.62 7.75
CA ALA A 230 -27.43 -8.49 6.77
C ALA A 230 -27.50 -9.69 5.83
N ALA A 231 -26.37 -10.22 5.37
CA ALA A 231 -26.32 -11.39 4.48
C ALA A 231 -26.75 -12.72 5.15
N LEU A 232 -26.81 -12.77 6.48
CA LEU A 232 -27.26 -13.92 7.27
C LEU A 232 -28.78 -13.90 7.58
N ARG A 233 -29.49 -12.82 7.21
CA ARG A 233 -30.94 -12.68 7.37
C ARG A 233 -31.66 -13.01 6.09
#